data_AF-A0A2A2BA30-F1
#
_entry.id   AF-A0A2A2BA30-F1
#
_cell.length_a   1.000
_cell.length_b   1.000
_cell.length_c   1.000
_cell.angle_alpha   90.00
_cell.angle_beta   90.00
_cell.angle_gamma   90.00
#
_symmetry.space_group_name_H-M   'P 1'
#
loop_
_entity.id
_entity.type
_entity.pdbx_description
1 polymer ?
#
loop_
_entity_poly.entity_id
_entity_poly.type
_entity_poly.pdbx_seq_one_letter_code
_entity_poly.pdbx_strand_id
1 'polypeptide(L)'
;MSNLLLIECKDYKGAVGVDQLGKFLDDIRDISEGELTYKIRPIMAINSNLAEGAFNKAKNRGVGLVKLNSEKTLTHILNRKYRYQNVDSKYDVEGIFVKGELPSSSNLSYMMYAQSQWFFGVEDYIKFLIGQPFNNSSQKVDFIPKVGLDNLAEKILMEIDYSDGSVNLDKIVLLDTSSHITIVKDVTNHDHQLLGKIDFIQQEIYLYKQSDDNLHRDRFTLAHEISHILLDHGRYLIKDTFSNEDMNGESRNRNGFISKLEFQANYLASCILMPKKTFVDRFLEIYKKLGLTPRGKVFLYNDKQECNKIMVNNVLVGLSRHFNVSKKAVEIRLKDLGILFDESNFMK
;
A
#
# COMPACT_ATOMS: atom_id res chain seq x y z
N MET A 1 10.43 -5.28 38.90
CA MET A 1 9.51 -4.14 39.14
C MET A 1 8.44 -4.17 38.07
N SER A 2 7.18 -4.19 38.47
CA SER A 2 6.05 -4.19 37.55
C SER A 2 5.78 -2.74 37.09
N ASN A 3 5.56 -2.54 35.78
CA ASN A 3 5.21 -1.23 35.22
C ASN A 3 3.70 -1.17 34.95
N LEU A 4 3.07 -0.04 35.23
CA LEU A 4 1.69 0.26 34.83
C LEU A 4 1.72 1.33 33.74
N LEU A 5 1.21 1.01 32.55
CA LEU A 5 1.02 1.98 31.47
C LEU A 5 -0.34 2.64 31.62
N LEU A 6 -0.38 3.96 31.68
CA LEU A 6 -1.63 4.72 31.71
C LEU A 6 -1.66 5.65 30.50
N ILE A 7 -2.64 5.43 29.63
CA ILE A 7 -2.75 6.11 28.34
C ILE A 7 -4.02 6.97 28.32
N GLU A 8 -3.86 8.28 28.16
CA GLU A 8 -4.98 9.20 27.92
C GLU A 8 -5.19 9.39 26.42
N CYS A 9 -6.42 9.15 25.96
CA CYS A 9 -6.81 9.24 24.54
C CYS A 9 -8.00 10.20 24.34
N LYS A 10 -7.95 11.39 24.93
CA LYS A 10 -9.03 12.39 24.79
C LYS A 10 -8.94 13.13 23.45
N ASP A 11 -10.09 13.40 22.83
CA ASP A 11 -10.19 14.23 21.62
C ASP A 11 -10.19 15.72 21.97
N TYR A 12 -9.02 16.35 21.94
CA TYR A 12 -8.88 17.78 22.22
C TYR A 12 -9.19 18.61 20.97
N LYS A 13 -10.15 19.54 21.08
CA LYS A 13 -10.55 20.42 19.95
C LYS A 13 -9.48 21.42 19.51
N GLY A 14 -8.43 21.62 20.31
CA GLY A 14 -7.32 22.53 20.02
C GLY A 14 -6.01 21.98 20.55
N ALA A 15 -4.98 22.82 20.51
CA ALA A 15 -3.68 22.44 21.05
C ALA A 15 -3.77 22.15 22.55
N VAL A 16 -3.17 21.04 22.99
CA VAL A 16 -3.16 20.63 24.39
C VAL A 16 -2.22 21.55 25.18
N GLY A 17 -2.79 22.28 26.14
CA GLY A 17 -2.08 23.23 26.99
C GLY A 17 -1.52 22.61 28.28
N VAL A 18 -0.83 23.44 29.05
CA VAL A 18 -0.19 23.08 30.32
C VAL A 18 -1.20 22.60 31.36
N ASP A 19 -2.41 23.15 31.33
CA ASP A 19 -3.48 22.85 32.28
C ASP A 19 -4.07 21.46 32.04
N GLN A 20 -4.34 21.11 30.77
CA GLN A 20 -4.83 19.79 30.41
C GLN A 20 -3.82 18.70 30.78
N LEU A 21 -2.54 18.92 30.45
CA LEU A 21 -1.46 18.02 30.85
C LEU A 21 -1.27 17.99 32.38
N GLY A 22 -1.44 19.13 33.04
CA GLY A 22 -1.38 19.23 34.49
C GLY A 22 -2.43 18.34 35.16
N LYS A 23 -3.68 18.48 34.74
CA LYS A 23 -4.80 17.67 35.23
C LYS A 23 -4.54 16.18 35.04
N PHE A 24 -4.05 15.76 33.87
CA PHE A 24 -3.69 14.37 33.63
C PHE A 24 -2.64 13.85 34.63
N LEU A 25 -1.60 14.65 34.87
CA LEU A 25 -0.56 14.30 35.84
C LEU A 25 -1.05 14.29 37.29
N ASP A 26 -2.01 15.15 37.64
CA ASP A 26 -2.66 15.15 38.94
C ASP A 26 -3.53 13.90 39.11
N ASP A 27 -4.34 13.54 38.10
CA ASP A 27 -5.13 12.29 38.10
C ASP A 27 -4.22 11.05 38.30
N ILE A 28 -3.02 11.06 37.71
CA ILE A 28 -2.00 10.00 37.91
C ILE A 28 -1.43 10.02 39.32
N ARG A 29 -1.17 11.21 39.87
CA ARG A 29 -0.65 11.34 41.24
C ARG A 29 -1.65 10.76 42.23
N ASP A 30 -2.92 11.10 42.09
CA ASP A 30 -4.00 10.62 42.96
C ASP A 30 -4.14 9.09 42.89
N ILE A 31 -3.93 8.48 41.71
CA ILE A 31 -3.84 7.01 41.56
C ILE A 31 -2.61 6.45 42.30
N SER A 32 -1.47 7.14 42.23
CA SER A 32 -0.19 6.70 42.82
C SER A 32 -0.10 6.85 44.34
N GLU A 33 -0.97 7.63 44.96
CA GLU A 33 -1.01 7.87 46.41
C GLU A 33 -1.63 6.70 47.20
N GLY A 34 -2.29 5.75 46.53
CA GLY A 34 -2.58 4.43 47.11
C GLY A 34 -1.32 3.57 47.19
N GLU A 35 -1.29 2.51 48.01
CA GLU A 35 -0.16 1.56 48.16
C GLU A 35 0.14 0.77 46.86
N LEU A 36 0.47 1.46 45.77
CA LEU A 36 0.81 0.86 44.49
C LEU A 36 2.28 0.47 44.50
N THR A 37 2.54 -0.81 44.30
CA THR A 37 3.88 -1.38 44.11
C THR A 37 4.41 -1.21 42.68
N TYR A 38 3.69 -0.46 41.84
CA TYR A 38 3.93 -0.34 40.40
C TYR A 38 4.52 1.02 40.02
N LYS A 39 5.48 1.02 39.09
CA LYS A 39 5.95 2.26 38.46
C LYS A 39 4.98 2.68 37.37
N ILE A 40 4.28 3.80 37.54
CA ILE A 40 3.37 4.34 36.53
C ILE A 40 4.17 5.03 35.42
N ARG A 41 3.83 4.73 34.16
CA ARG A 41 4.40 5.33 32.96
C ARG A 41 3.28 6.06 32.20
N PRO A 42 3.17 7.38 32.36
CA PRO A 42 2.10 8.14 31.74
C PRO A 42 2.35 8.32 30.24
N ILE A 43 1.31 8.14 29.44
CA ILE A 43 1.30 8.34 28.00
C ILE A 43 0.11 9.21 27.62
N MET A 44 0.32 10.23 26.80
CA MET A 44 -0.73 11.09 26.27
C MET A 44 -0.82 10.95 24.77
N ALA A 45 -1.97 10.51 24.27
CA ALA A 45 -2.28 10.40 22.85
C ALA A 45 -3.10 11.59 22.38
N ILE A 46 -2.65 12.23 21.30
CA ILE A 46 -3.28 13.43 20.72
C ILE A 46 -3.37 13.31 19.20
N ASN A 47 -4.44 13.83 18.64
CA ASN A 47 -4.57 14.11 17.20
C ASN A 47 -4.11 15.55 16.88
N SER A 48 -4.39 16.49 17.77
CA SER A 48 -3.97 17.90 17.71
C SER A 48 -2.49 18.08 18.05
N ASN A 49 -2.05 19.32 18.29
CA ASN A 49 -0.68 19.66 18.69
C ASN A 49 -0.60 19.90 20.21
N LEU A 50 0.59 19.91 20.78
CA LEU A 50 0.85 20.45 22.12
C LEU A 50 1.25 21.92 22.00
N ALA A 51 0.80 22.74 22.94
CA ALA A 51 1.46 24.02 23.19
C ALA A 51 2.90 23.77 23.65
N GLU A 52 3.83 24.65 23.29
CA GLU A 52 5.27 24.50 23.61
C GLU A 52 5.52 24.29 25.12
N GLY A 53 4.82 25.04 25.97
CA GLY A 53 4.90 24.86 27.43
C GLY A 53 4.42 23.48 27.91
N ALA A 54 3.39 22.92 27.27
CA ALA A 54 2.90 21.58 27.58
C ALA A 54 3.90 20.51 27.11
N PHE A 55 4.47 20.67 25.91
CA PHE A 55 5.52 19.80 25.39
C PHE A 55 6.75 19.77 26.31
N ASN A 56 7.24 20.93 26.74
CA ASN A 56 8.37 21.03 27.66
C ASN A 56 8.06 20.37 29.02
N LYS A 57 6.87 20.60 29.57
CA LYS A 57 6.42 19.95 30.81
C LYS A 57 6.33 18.42 30.65
N ALA A 58 5.79 17.92 29.54
CA ALA A 58 5.69 16.49 29.25
C ALA A 58 7.08 15.84 29.20
N LYS A 59 8.03 16.45 28.49
CA LYS A 59 9.42 15.99 28.40
C LYS A 59 10.10 15.95 29.77
N ASN A 60 9.97 17.02 30.55
CA ASN A 60 10.56 17.13 31.89
C ASN A 60 9.97 16.13 32.88
N ARG A 61 8.69 15.78 32.75
CA ARG A 61 7.98 14.82 33.62
C ARG A 61 8.04 13.38 33.09
N GLY A 62 8.72 13.13 31.98
CA GLY A 62 8.88 11.80 31.40
C GLY A 62 7.58 11.20 30.86
N VAL A 63 6.65 12.05 30.39
CA VAL A 63 5.40 11.62 29.75
C VAL A 63 5.68 11.13 28.34
N GLY A 64 5.23 9.92 28.02
CA GLY A 64 5.24 9.42 26.65
C GLY A 64 4.19 10.16 25.81
N LEU A 65 4.51 10.45 24.56
CA LEU A 65 3.62 11.17 23.66
C LEU A 65 3.26 10.27 22.48
N VAL A 66 1.98 10.22 22.13
CA VAL A 66 1.49 9.53 20.94
C VAL A 66 0.82 10.55 20.03
N LYS A 67 1.36 10.73 18.81
CA LYS A 67 0.72 11.54 17.77
C LYS A 67 -0.11 10.61 16.90
N LEU A 68 -1.42 10.78 16.90
CA LEU A 68 -2.33 10.10 16.00
C LEU A 68 -2.33 10.83 14.65
N ASN A 69 -2.22 10.07 13.56
CA ASN A 69 -2.44 10.65 12.25
C ASN A 69 -3.96 10.78 12.03
N SER A 70 -4.44 12.02 12.01
CA SER A 70 -5.85 12.35 11.82
C SER A 70 -6.24 12.52 10.35
N GLU A 71 -5.27 12.49 9.43
CA GLU A 71 -5.61 12.59 8.02
C GLU A 71 -6.33 11.31 7.57
N LYS A 72 -7.52 11.49 6.99
CA LYS A 72 -8.31 10.41 6.36
C LYS A 72 -7.66 9.90 5.05
N THR A 73 -6.50 10.42 4.68
CA THR A 73 -5.75 10.20 3.44
C THR A 73 -4.70 9.10 3.57
N LEU A 74 -4.70 8.32 4.66
CA LEU A 74 -3.81 7.17 4.81
C LEU A 74 -4.15 6.12 3.74
N THR A 75 -3.50 6.24 2.59
CA THR A 75 -3.65 5.36 1.43
C THR A 75 -3.06 3.98 1.69
N HIS A 76 -2.07 3.87 2.56
CA HIS A 76 -1.49 2.59 2.96
C HIS A 76 -1.26 2.61 4.47
N ILE A 77 -1.62 1.53 5.17
CA ILE A 77 -1.33 1.35 6.59
C ILE A 77 -0.33 0.22 6.69
N LEU A 78 0.89 0.50 7.14
CA LEU A 78 1.94 -0.50 7.27
C LEU A 78 1.73 -1.41 8.50
N ASN A 79 2.14 -2.67 8.38
CA ASN A 79 2.21 -3.61 9.49
C ASN A 79 3.38 -3.28 10.42
N ARG A 80 3.04 -2.98 11.68
CA ARG A 80 3.95 -2.44 12.70
C ARG A 80 5.10 -3.37 13.08
N LYS A 81 5.02 -4.67 12.75
CA LYS A 81 6.12 -5.63 12.97
C LYS A 81 7.30 -5.42 12.02
N TYR A 82 7.12 -4.67 10.93
CA TYR A 82 8.11 -4.45 9.88
C TYR A 82 8.50 -2.96 9.84
N ARG A 83 9.57 -2.60 10.56
CA ARG A 83 10.09 -1.23 10.60
C ARG A 83 10.98 -0.89 9.42
N TYR A 84 10.90 0.37 9.00
CA TYR A 84 11.66 0.92 7.89
C TYR A 84 13.07 1.36 8.31
N GLN A 85 14.08 1.04 7.48
CA GLN A 85 15.41 1.66 7.58
C GLN A 85 15.45 2.96 6.77
N ASN A 86 15.81 4.07 7.43
CA ASN A 86 16.05 5.44 6.91
C ASN A 86 14.95 6.49 7.12
N VAL A 87 13.78 6.15 7.67
CA VAL A 87 12.78 7.19 8.02
C VAL A 87 12.95 7.67 9.47
N ASP A 88 13.50 6.82 10.34
CA ASP A 88 13.34 6.98 11.80
C ASP A 88 14.44 7.79 12.51
N SER A 89 15.55 8.12 11.85
CA SER A 89 16.66 8.83 12.49
C SER A 89 16.61 10.35 12.34
N LYS A 90 15.53 10.93 11.82
CA LYS A 90 15.42 12.37 11.50
C LYS A 90 14.08 13.02 11.82
N TYR A 91 13.24 12.41 12.65
CA TYR A 91 12.00 13.05 13.05
C TYR A 91 12.26 14.12 14.11
N ASP A 92 12.00 15.37 13.74
CA ASP A 92 11.95 16.47 14.70
C ASP A 92 10.73 16.28 15.61
N VAL A 93 11.00 15.93 16.87
CA VAL A 93 9.98 15.72 17.89
C VAL A 93 9.14 16.97 18.07
N GLU A 94 9.78 18.15 18.05
CA GLU A 94 9.07 19.42 18.20
C GLU A 94 8.26 19.77 16.96
N GLY A 95 8.83 19.55 15.77
CA GLY A 95 8.12 19.61 14.49
C GLY A 95 6.81 18.81 14.52
N ILE A 96 6.86 17.54 14.95
CA ILE A 96 5.68 16.67 14.98
C ILE A 96 4.67 17.09 16.04
N PHE A 97 5.11 17.29 17.29
CA PHE A 97 4.20 17.45 18.42
C PHE A 97 3.73 18.89 18.62
N VAL A 98 4.52 19.89 18.24
CA VAL A 98 4.19 21.32 18.43
C VAL A 98 3.74 21.95 17.12
N LYS A 99 4.51 21.76 16.04
CA LYS A 99 4.22 22.41 14.74
C LYS A 99 3.24 21.61 13.87
N GLY A 100 3.06 20.32 14.15
CA GLY A 100 2.19 19.44 13.37
C GLY A 100 2.82 18.97 12.05
N GLU A 101 4.14 19.02 11.93
CA GLU A 101 4.89 18.55 10.77
C GLU A 101 4.88 17.02 10.74
N LEU A 102 3.88 16.42 10.07
CA LEU A 102 3.84 14.99 9.87
C LEU A 102 4.76 14.60 8.69
N PRO A 103 5.63 13.59 8.86
CA PRO A 103 6.47 13.11 7.77
C PRO A 103 5.61 12.54 6.64
N SER A 104 5.79 13.03 5.41
CA SER A 104 5.10 12.53 4.21
C SER A 104 5.32 11.04 3.96
N SER A 105 6.40 10.49 4.51
CA SER A 105 6.78 9.08 4.45
C SER A 105 6.13 8.21 5.55
N SER A 106 5.47 8.80 6.53
CA SER A 106 4.88 8.08 7.66
C SER A 106 3.43 7.70 7.37
N ASN A 107 3.27 6.65 6.58
CA ASN A 107 2.01 5.89 6.44
C ASN A 107 1.72 5.06 7.72
N LEU A 108 1.80 5.74 8.87
CA LEU A 108 1.60 5.21 10.21
C LEU A 108 0.33 5.84 10.80
N SER A 109 -0.54 5.01 11.38
CA SER A 109 -1.73 5.51 12.08
C SER A 109 -1.38 6.34 13.32
N TYR A 110 -0.21 6.10 13.92
CA TYR A 110 0.32 6.92 15.01
C TYR A 110 1.85 6.79 15.14
N MET A 111 2.46 7.74 15.82
CA MET A 111 3.88 7.73 16.22
C MET A 111 3.98 7.88 17.74
N MET A 112 4.81 7.07 18.41
CA MET A 112 5.00 7.14 19.85
C MET A 112 6.43 7.62 20.18
N TYR A 113 6.56 8.58 21.08
CA TYR A 113 7.84 9.05 21.59
C TYR A 113 7.86 8.95 23.12
N ALA A 114 8.83 8.23 23.68
CA ALA A 114 8.98 8.11 25.13
C ALA A 114 10.45 7.91 25.48
N GLN A 115 10.89 8.37 26.65
CA GLN A 115 12.28 8.17 27.13
C GLN A 115 13.35 8.48 26.07
N SER A 116 13.16 9.59 25.35
CA SER A 116 14.05 10.07 24.30
C SER A 116 14.22 9.15 23.08
N GLN A 117 13.24 8.28 22.82
CA GLN A 117 13.24 7.33 21.72
C GLN A 117 11.87 7.27 21.04
N TRP A 118 11.89 6.98 19.74
CA TRP A 118 10.69 6.70 18.95
C TRP A 118 10.33 5.21 19.02
N PHE A 119 9.02 4.96 19.14
CA PHE A 119 8.39 3.65 19.13
C PHE A 119 7.26 3.64 18.09
N PHE A 120 7.13 2.52 17.40
CA PHE A 120 6.17 2.35 16.29
C PHE A 120 5.10 1.30 16.61
N GLY A 121 5.17 0.75 17.82
CA GLY A 121 4.17 -0.13 18.39
C GLY A 121 4.29 -0.16 19.92
N VAL A 122 3.16 -0.38 20.59
CA VAL A 122 3.12 -0.54 22.05
C VAL A 122 3.95 -1.77 22.47
N GLU A 123 3.99 -2.83 21.66
CA GLU A 123 4.81 -4.03 21.92
C GLU A 123 6.31 -3.68 22.03
N ASP A 124 6.83 -2.83 21.14
CA ASP A 124 8.23 -2.40 21.17
C ASP A 124 8.54 -1.59 22.42
N TYR A 125 7.63 -0.71 22.81
CA TYR A 125 7.76 0.05 24.04
C TYR A 125 7.71 -0.86 25.28
N ILE A 126 6.83 -1.87 25.29
CA ILE A 126 6.77 -2.87 26.37
C ILE A 126 8.09 -3.64 26.45
N LYS A 127 8.62 -4.15 25.33
CA LYS A 127 9.91 -4.85 25.26
C LYS A 127 11.04 -3.99 25.81
N PHE A 128 11.10 -2.73 25.40
CA PHE A 128 12.04 -1.74 25.92
C PHE A 128 11.92 -1.59 27.45
N LEU A 129 10.71 -1.46 27.98
CA LEU A 129 10.48 -1.29 29.42
C LEU A 129 10.89 -2.49 30.26
N ILE A 130 10.80 -3.71 29.72
CA ILE A 130 11.20 -4.95 30.41
C ILE A 130 12.66 -5.35 30.12
N GLY A 131 13.42 -4.49 29.44
CA GLY A 131 14.82 -4.74 29.11
C GLY A 131 15.03 -5.87 28.08
N GLN A 132 13.97 -6.25 27.36
CA GLN A 132 14.10 -7.20 26.26
C GLN A 132 14.61 -6.48 25.00
N PRO A 133 15.45 -7.15 24.21
CA PRO A 133 15.78 -6.64 22.90
C PRO A 133 14.49 -6.54 22.08
N PHE A 134 14.17 -5.34 21.62
CA PHE A 134 13.18 -5.15 20.58
C PHE A 134 13.93 -5.04 19.27
N ASN A 135 13.49 -5.80 18.28
CA ASN A 135 14.10 -5.80 16.97
C ASN A 135 13.83 -4.46 16.29
N ASN A 136 14.90 -3.69 16.04
CA ASN A 136 14.95 -2.72 14.95
C ASN A 136 15.25 -3.43 13.62
N SER A 137 14.73 -4.65 13.41
CA SER A 137 15.10 -5.46 12.24
C SER A 137 14.56 -4.82 10.98
N SER A 138 15.47 -4.33 10.15
CA SER A 138 15.21 -3.81 8.82
C SER A 138 14.83 -4.95 7.87
N GLN A 139 13.58 -5.39 7.92
CA GLN A 139 13.09 -6.34 6.93
C GLN A 139 12.86 -5.60 5.61
N LYS A 140 13.57 -6.04 4.58
CA LYS A 140 13.38 -5.57 3.20
C LYS A 140 12.20 -6.35 2.60
N VAL A 141 11.42 -5.73 1.72
CA VAL A 141 10.51 -6.48 0.84
C VAL A 141 11.34 -7.48 0.06
N ASP A 142 10.93 -8.74 0.08
CA ASP A 142 11.52 -9.76 -0.79
C ASP A 142 11.26 -9.37 -2.25
N PHE A 143 12.33 -9.17 -3.01
CA PHE A 143 12.22 -8.83 -4.42
C PHE A 143 12.00 -10.11 -5.22
N ILE A 144 10.84 -10.22 -5.85
CA ILE A 144 10.50 -11.30 -6.77
C ILE A 144 10.78 -10.81 -8.21
N PRO A 145 11.71 -11.44 -8.94
CA PRO A 145 11.95 -11.10 -10.33
C PRO A 145 10.71 -11.28 -11.20
N LYS A 146 10.59 -10.52 -12.30
CA LYS A 146 9.46 -10.62 -13.26
C LYS A 146 9.15 -12.06 -13.68
N VAL A 147 10.16 -12.86 -13.96
CA VAL A 147 10.01 -14.30 -14.30
C VAL A 147 9.37 -15.10 -13.16
N GLY A 148 9.69 -14.77 -11.91
CA GLY A 148 9.05 -15.39 -10.74
C GLY A 148 7.56 -15.04 -10.65
N LEU A 149 7.20 -13.79 -10.96
CA LEU A 149 5.80 -13.34 -10.99
C LEU A 149 5.02 -13.97 -12.16
N ASP A 150 5.62 -14.08 -13.35
CA ASP A 150 5.02 -14.82 -14.48
C ASP A 150 4.74 -16.28 -14.09
N ASN A 151 5.73 -16.97 -13.49
CA ASN A 151 5.57 -18.36 -13.05
C ASN A 151 4.51 -18.52 -11.95
N LEU A 152 4.39 -17.54 -11.05
CA LEU A 152 3.34 -17.53 -10.02
C LEU A 152 1.96 -17.41 -10.66
N ALA A 153 1.78 -16.47 -11.59
CA ALA A 153 0.53 -16.34 -12.33
C ALA A 153 0.17 -17.62 -13.08
N GLU A 154 1.12 -18.26 -13.75
CA GLU A 154 0.88 -19.53 -14.47
C GLU A 154 0.39 -20.63 -13.52
N LYS A 155 0.99 -20.78 -12.33
CA LYS A 155 0.55 -21.76 -11.33
C LYS A 155 -0.90 -21.52 -10.88
N ILE A 156 -1.22 -20.28 -10.51
CA ILE A 156 -2.57 -19.89 -10.08
C ILE A 156 -3.60 -20.17 -11.18
N LEU A 157 -3.24 -19.86 -12.44
CA LEU A 157 -4.12 -20.05 -13.58
C LEU A 157 -4.35 -21.53 -13.90
N MET A 158 -3.35 -22.38 -13.67
CA MET A 158 -3.53 -23.84 -13.75
C MET A 158 -4.51 -24.35 -12.70
N GLU A 159 -4.47 -23.82 -11.48
CA GLU A 159 -5.37 -24.24 -10.39
C GLU A 159 -6.85 -23.91 -10.64
N ILE A 160 -7.15 -22.89 -11.44
CA ILE A 160 -8.53 -22.54 -11.84
C ILE A 160 -8.95 -23.13 -13.20
N ASP A 161 -8.13 -24.01 -13.77
CA ASP A 161 -8.28 -24.61 -15.11
C ASP A 161 -8.44 -23.55 -16.23
N TYR A 162 -7.67 -22.46 -16.15
CA TYR A 162 -7.71 -21.42 -17.18
C TYR A 162 -7.02 -21.91 -18.46
N SER A 163 -7.70 -21.71 -19.60
CA SER A 163 -7.19 -22.11 -20.92
C SER A 163 -6.91 -20.94 -21.86
N ASP A 164 -7.83 -19.96 -21.98
CA ASP A 164 -7.69 -18.80 -22.87
C ASP A 164 -8.72 -17.70 -22.54
N GLY A 165 -8.52 -16.50 -23.08
CA GLY A 165 -9.46 -15.38 -23.03
C GLY A 165 -9.47 -14.66 -21.69
N SER A 166 -10.63 -14.12 -21.32
CA SER A 166 -10.80 -13.39 -20.05
C SER A 166 -10.77 -14.34 -18.85
N VAL A 167 -9.81 -14.13 -17.95
CA VAL A 167 -9.69 -14.87 -16.67
C VAL A 167 -10.88 -14.61 -15.73
N ASN A 168 -11.38 -15.65 -15.07
CA ASN A 168 -12.39 -15.49 -14.02
C ASN A 168 -11.69 -15.22 -12.67
N LEU A 169 -11.70 -13.96 -12.22
CA LEU A 169 -11.04 -13.55 -10.97
C LEU A 169 -11.74 -14.10 -9.73
N ASP A 170 -13.06 -14.33 -9.78
CA ASP A 170 -13.79 -14.88 -8.63
C ASP A 170 -13.31 -16.32 -8.32
N LYS A 171 -12.91 -17.09 -9.34
CA LYS A 171 -12.29 -18.42 -9.12
C LYS A 171 -10.95 -18.34 -8.39
N ILE A 172 -10.16 -17.30 -8.63
CA ILE A 172 -8.85 -17.13 -7.97
C ILE A 172 -9.04 -16.82 -6.49
N VAL A 173 -10.03 -15.98 -6.14
CA VAL A 173 -10.34 -15.66 -4.75
C VAL A 173 -10.78 -16.91 -3.97
N LEU A 174 -11.42 -17.87 -4.65
CA LEU A 174 -11.85 -19.14 -4.04
C LEU A 174 -10.73 -20.17 -3.84
N LEU A 175 -9.52 -19.96 -4.39
CA LEU A 175 -8.41 -20.89 -4.23
C LEU A 175 -7.84 -20.89 -2.80
N ASP A 176 -7.88 -19.75 -2.12
CA ASP A 176 -7.40 -19.64 -0.74
C ASP A 176 -8.50 -20.10 0.23
N THR A 177 -8.66 -21.41 0.36
CA THR A 177 -9.61 -22.05 1.28
C THR A 177 -9.39 -21.68 2.76
N SER A 178 -8.25 -21.09 3.10
CA SER A 178 -7.89 -20.63 4.45
C SER A 178 -8.20 -19.15 4.73
N SER A 179 -8.37 -18.31 3.70
CA SER A 179 -8.74 -16.91 3.86
C SER A 179 -10.12 -16.66 3.27
N HIS A 180 -11.10 -16.36 4.12
CA HIS A 180 -12.45 -16.02 3.67
C HIS A 180 -12.47 -14.57 3.17
N ILE A 181 -11.82 -14.33 2.02
CA ILE A 181 -11.76 -12.99 1.45
C ILE A 181 -13.13 -12.58 0.95
N THR A 182 -13.63 -11.48 1.51
CA THR A 182 -14.92 -10.91 1.13
C THR A 182 -14.70 -9.76 0.15
N ILE A 183 -15.38 -9.82 -1.00
CA ILE A 183 -15.35 -8.74 -2.00
C ILE A 183 -16.60 -7.89 -1.84
N VAL A 184 -16.42 -6.60 -1.54
CA VAL A 184 -17.47 -5.60 -1.42
C VAL A 184 -17.38 -4.67 -2.63
N LYS A 185 -18.36 -4.74 -3.53
CA LYS A 185 -18.41 -3.94 -4.76
C LYS A 185 -19.32 -2.71 -4.60
N ASP A 186 -19.16 -1.75 -5.49
CA ASP A 186 -19.99 -0.54 -5.61
C ASP A 186 -20.05 0.31 -4.32
N VAL A 187 -18.94 0.35 -3.59
CA VAL A 187 -18.83 1.10 -2.34
C VAL A 187 -18.82 2.60 -2.67
N THR A 188 -19.74 3.36 -2.10
CA THR A 188 -19.76 4.81 -2.27
C THR A 188 -18.60 5.46 -1.53
N ASN A 189 -17.83 6.28 -2.25
CA ASN A 189 -16.77 7.08 -1.68
C ASN A 189 -16.85 8.50 -2.24
N HIS A 190 -16.48 9.49 -1.41
CA HIS A 190 -16.45 10.90 -1.83
C HIS A 190 -15.16 11.24 -2.58
N ASP A 191 -14.12 10.42 -2.41
CA ASP A 191 -12.87 10.53 -3.16
C ASP A 191 -12.94 9.73 -4.47
N HIS A 192 -12.98 10.45 -5.58
CA HIS A 192 -13.08 9.88 -6.93
C HIS A 192 -11.73 9.43 -7.50
N GLN A 193 -10.63 9.61 -6.75
CA GLN A 193 -9.32 9.10 -7.15
C GLN A 193 -9.09 7.67 -6.68
N LEU A 194 -9.77 7.25 -5.61
CA LEU A 194 -9.67 5.91 -5.03
C LEU A 194 -10.50 4.91 -5.84
N LEU A 195 -9.85 3.85 -6.31
CA LEU A 195 -10.45 2.79 -7.11
C LEU A 195 -10.71 1.53 -6.28
N GLY A 196 -9.74 1.16 -5.46
CA GLY A 196 -9.75 -0.07 -4.69
C GLY A 196 -9.17 0.12 -3.30
N LYS A 197 -9.47 -0.82 -2.41
CA LYS A 197 -8.83 -0.93 -1.12
C LYS A 197 -8.82 -2.39 -0.68
N ILE A 198 -7.74 -2.82 -0.04
CA ILE A 198 -7.67 -4.08 0.69
C ILE A 198 -7.46 -3.83 2.19
N ASP A 199 -8.18 -4.60 3.00
CA ASP A 199 -7.97 -4.72 4.43
C ASP A 199 -7.51 -6.15 4.76
N PHE A 200 -6.23 -6.30 5.08
CA PHE A 200 -5.65 -7.62 5.36
C PHE A 200 -6.06 -8.17 6.73
N ILE A 201 -6.55 -7.32 7.65
CA ILE A 201 -7.04 -7.77 8.96
C ILE A 201 -8.44 -8.34 8.81
N GLN A 202 -9.31 -7.62 8.10
CA GLN A 202 -10.69 -8.05 7.88
C GLN A 202 -10.81 -9.07 6.73
N GLN A 203 -9.75 -9.24 5.93
CA GLN A 203 -9.75 -10.01 4.69
C GLN A 203 -10.82 -9.50 3.71
N GLU A 204 -10.88 -8.19 3.53
CA GLU A 204 -11.90 -7.54 2.71
C GLU A 204 -11.26 -6.75 1.56
N ILE A 205 -11.78 -6.94 0.35
CA ILE A 205 -11.48 -6.12 -0.81
C ILE A 205 -12.68 -5.22 -1.09
N TYR A 206 -12.45 -3.92 -1.18
CA TYR A 206 -13.44 -2.91 -1.51
C TYR A 206 -13.15 -2.38 -2.92
N LEU A 207 -14.16 -2.40 -3.79
CA LEU A 207 -14.13 -1.70 -5.08
C LEU A 207 -15.04 -0.48 -5.00
N TYR A 208 -14.45 0.71 -5.19
CA TYR A 208 -15.17 1.97 -5.07
C TYR A 208 -15.90 2.31 -6.36
N LYS A 209 -17.17 2.68 -6.23
CA LYS A 209 -17.99 3.11 -7.36
C LYS A 209 -17.43 4.40 -7.95
N GLN A 210 -17.16 4.37 -9.25
CA GLN A 210 -16.73 5.55 -10.01
C GLN A 210 -17.91 6.15 -10.77
N SER A 211 -17.74 7.39 -11.24
CA SER A 211 -18.76 8.09 -12.04
C SER A 211 -18.87 7.54 -13.46
N ASP A 212 -17.81 6.89 -13.96
CA ASP A 212 -17.77 6.17 -15.22
C ASP A 212 -17.78 4.65 -14.99
N ASP A 213 -18.69 3.92 -15.65
CA ASP A 213 -18.80 2.46 -15.58
C ASP A 213 -17.69 1.76 -16.40
N ASN A 214 -16.43 2.00 -16.03
CA ASN A 214 -15.28 1.44 -16.72
C ASN A 214 -14.90 0.05 -16.19
N LEU A 215 -15.58 -0.97 -16.72
CA LEU A 215 -15.38 -2.38 -16.36
C LEU A 215 -13.91 -2.87 -16.45
N HIS A 216 -13.12 -2.33 -17.38
CA HIS A 216 -11.72 -2.71 -17.51
C HIS A 216 -10.85 -2.20 -16.35
N ARG A 217 -11.19 -1.03 -15.81
CA ARG A 217 -10.52 -0.46 -14.64
C ARG A 217 -10.83 -1.29 -13.41
N ASP A 218 -12.11 -1.54 -13.14
CA ASP A 218 -12.53 -2.28 -11.95
C ASP A 218 -11.96 -3.70 -11.93
N ARG A 219 -11.87 -4.32 -13.11
CA ARG A 219 -11.24 -5.63 -13.29
C ARG A 219 -9.73 -5.61 -13.03
N PHE A 220 -9.02 -4.56 -13.44
CA PHE A 220 -7.61 -4.40 -13.12
C PHE A 220 -7.40 -4.15 -11.63
N THR A 221 -8.20 -3.26 -11.04
CA THR A 221 -8.20 -2.99 -9.60
C THR A 221 -8.40 -4.28 -8.80
N LEU A 222 -9.40 -5.09 -9.13
CA LEU A 222 -9.62 -6.36 -8.45
C LEU A 222 -8.41 -7.31 -8.60
N ALA A 223 -7.84 -7.44 -9.80
CA ALA A 223 -6.66 -8.27 -10.00
C ALA A 223 -5.43 -7.75 -9.23
N HIS A 224 -5.30 -6.43 -9.06
CA HIS A 224 -4.27 -5.79 -8.25
C HIS A 224 -4.43 -6.14 -6.77
N GLU A 225 -5.62 -5.97 -6.20
CA GLU A 225 -5.88 -6.31 -4.78
C GLU A 225 -5.69 -7.82 -4.52
N ILE A 226 -6.14 -8.68 -5.44
CA ILE A 226 -5.88 -10.13 -5.38
C ILE A 226 -4.37 -10.41 -5.42
N SER A 227 -3.61 -9.67 -6.21
CA SER A 227 -2.15 -9.85 -6.28
C SER A 227 -1.46 -9.52 -4.97
N HIS A 228 -1.94 -8.53 -4.22
CA HIS A 228 -1.44 -8.25 -2.87
C HIS A 228 -1.61 -9.43 -1.90
N ILE A 229 -2.74 -10.14 -1.99
CA ILE A 229 -2.98 -11.35 -1.19
C ILE A 229 -2.03 -12.48 -1.61
N LEU A 230 -1.97 -12.78 -2.90
CA LEU A 230 -1.18 -13.89 -3.44
C LEU A 230 0.32 -13.73 -3.18
N LEU A 231 0.79 -12.49 -3.06
CA LEU A 231 2.17 -12.16 -2.72
C LEU A 231 2.43 -12.05 -1.22
N ASP A 232 1.42 -12.34 -0.39
CA ASP A 232 1.46 -12.25 1.07
C ASP A 232 1.92 -10.87 1.56
N HIS A 233 1.47 -9.81 0.87
CA HIS A 233 1.81 -8.45 1.23
C HIS A 233 1.17 -8.02 2.56
N GLY A 234 0.19 -8.76 3.07
CA GLY A 234 -0.41 -8.57 4.41
C GLY A 234 0.58 -8.74 5.57
N ARG A 235 1.72 -9.39 5.33
CA ARG A 235 2.85 -9.35 6.27
C ARG A 235 3.37 -7.93 6.46
N TYR A 236 3.38 -7.11 5.41
CA TYR A 236 3.95 -5.77 5.40
C TYR A 236 2.88 -4.66 5.53
N LEU A 237 1.63 -4.95 5.17
CA LEU A 237 0.53 -3.99 5.11
C LEU A 237 -0.65 -4.47 5.97
N ILE A 238 -1.24 -3.54 6.71
CA ILE A 238 -2.54 -3.70 7.41
C ILE A 238 -3.67 -3.35 6.45
N LYS A 239 -3.53 -2.24 5.70
CA LYS A 239 -4.46 -1.84 4.63
C LYS A 239 -3.70 -1.21 3.47
N ASP A 240 -4.27 -1.28 2.29
CA ASP A 240 -3.77 -0.67 1.07
C ASP A 240 -4.93 -0.03 0.30
N THR A 241 -4.69 1.07 -0.40
CA THR A 241 -5.67 1.71 -1.29
C THR A 241 -5.03 1.93 -2.64
N PHE A 242 -5.76 1.57 -3.67
CA PHE A 242 -5.35 1.72 -5.04
C PHE A 242 -6.06 2.91 -5.69
N SER A 243 -5.29 3.81 -6.32
CA SER A 243 -5.81 5.02 -6.96
C SER A 243 -5.54 5.07 -8.48
N ASN A 244 -6.12 6.06 -9.16
CA ASN A 244 -5.86 6.32 -10.57
C ASN A 244 -4.36 6.59 -10.88
N GLU A 245 -3.62 7.24 -9.97
CA GLU A 245 -2.18 7.50 -10.16
C GLU A 245 -1.36 6.20 -10.14
N ASP A 246 -1.77 5.26 -9.31
CA ASP A 246 -1.12 3.96 -9.13
C ASP A 246 -1.31 3.08 -10.36
N MET A 247 -2.51 3.12 -10.94
CA MET A 247 -2.81 2.45 -12.20
C MET A 247 -1.96 2.97 -13.37
N ASN A 248 -1.66 4.27 -13.39
CA ASN A 248 -0.81 4.87 -14.44
C ASN A 248 0.69 4.64 -14.20
N GLY A 249 1.08 4.05 -13.06
CA GLY A 249 2.48 3.89 -12.67
C GLY A 249 3.16 5.23 -12.37
N GLU A 250 2.39 6.28 -12.07
CA GLU A 250 2.85 7.66 -11.89
C GLU A 250 3.08 8.02 -10.43
N SER A 251 3.04 7.05 -9.52
CA SER A 251 3.28 7.24 -8.09
C SER A 251 4.73 7.68 -7.80
N ARG A 252 4.99 8.97 -8.01
CA ARG A 252 6.29 9.63 -7.90
C ARG A 252 6.72 9.91 -6.45
N ASN A 253 5.84 9.66 -5.47
CA ASN A 253 6.07 10.00 -4.05
C ASN A 253 5.99 8.81 -3.08
N ARG A 254 5.95 7.57 -3.57
CA ARG A 254 6.03 6.40 -2.69
C ARG A 254 7.48 6.10 -2.31
N ASN A 255 7.69 5.83 -1.03
CA ASN A 255 8.96 5.31 -0.53
C ASN A 255 9.29 3.97 -1.23
N GLY A 256 10.57 3.72 -1.55
CA GLY A 256 11.03 2.62 -2.43
C GLY A 256 10.74 1.19 -1.97
N PHE A 257 10.05 0.99 -0.86
CA PHE A 257 9.50 -0.30 -0.40
C PHE A 257 8.05 -0.47 -0.82
N ILE A 258 7.20 0.55 -0.59
CA ILE A 258 5.81 0.53 -1.02
C ILE A 258 5.82 0.47 -2.55
N SER A 259 6.66 1.28 -3.20
CA SER A 259 6.84 1.19 -4.66
C SER A 259 7.22 -0.22 -5.15
N LYS A 260 7.92 -1.03 -4.35
CA LYS A 260 8.22 -2.44 -4.70
C LYS A 260 6.99 -3.34 -4.54
N LEU A 261 6.25 -3.22 -3.44
CA LEU A 261 5.01 -3.98 -3.24
C LEU A 261 4.02 -3.67 -4.37
N GLU A 262 3.78 -2.39 -4.63
CA GLU A 262 2.91 -1.89 -5.70
C GLU A 262 3.35 -2.36 -7.08
N PHE A 263 4.66 -2.29 -7.37
CA PHE A 263 5.20 -2.81 -8.62
C PHE A 263 4.94 -4.31 -8.76
N GLN A 264 5.20 -5.10 -7.72
CA GLN A 264 4.99 -6.56 -7.76
C GLN A 264 3.51 -6.89 -7.94
N ALA A 265 2.62 -6.20 -7.24
CA ALA A 265 1.16 -6.38 -7.37
C ALA A 265 0.66 -5.98 -8.75
N ASN A 266 1.05 -4.81 -9.27
CA ASN A 266 0.70 -4.37 -10.62
C ASN A 266 1.20 -5.34 -11.69
N TYR A 267 2.45 -5.80 -11.55
CA TYR A 267 3.03 -6.73 -12.52
C TYR A 267 2.34 -8.09 -12.47
N LEU A 268 2.08 -8.64 -11.27
CA LEU A 268 1.35 -9.90 -11.12
C LEU A 268 -0.08 -9.80 -11.66
N ALA A 269 -0.80 -8.71 -11.39
CA ALA A 269 -2.15 -8.47 -11.92
C ALA A 269 -2.15 -8.48 -13.47
N SER A 270 -1.14 -7.86 -14.08
CA SER A 270 -0.92 -7.91 -15.53
C SER A 270 -0.66 -9.34 -16.02
N CYS A 271 0.13 -10.12 -15.30
CA CYS A 271 0.41 -11.52 -15.63
C CYS A 271 -0.82 -12.42 -15.49
N ILE A 272 -1.67 -12.18 -14.47
CA ILE A 272 -2.93 -12.91 -14.26
C ILE A 272 -3.91 -12.56 -15.39
N LEU A 273 -4.12 -11.27 -15.67
CA LEU A 273 -5.11 -10.85 -16.67
C LEU A 273 -4.67 -11.13 -18.12
N MET A 274 -3.36 -11.13 -18.38
CA MET A 274 -2.76 -11.37 -19.69
C MET A 274 -1.61 -12.39 -19.58
N PRO A 275 -1.94 -13.69 -19.42
CA PRO A 275 -0.97 -14.75 -19.18
C PRO A 275 -0.02 -14.89 -20.37
N LYS A 276 1.28 -15.00 -20.10
CA LYS A 276 2.32 -14.82 -21.13
C LYS A 276 2.11 -15.70 -22.36
N LYS A 277 1.86 -16.99 -22.16
CA LYS A 277 1.67 -17.95 -23.26
C LYS A 277 0.45 -17.61 -24.11
N THR A 278 -0.74 -17.55 -23.51
CA THR A 278 -1.99 -17.26 -24.23
C THR A 278 -2.00 -15.88 -24.85
N PHE A 279 -1.39 -14.89 -24.19
CA PHE A 279 -1.24 -13.54 -24.71
C PHE A 279 -0.36 -13.48 -25.96
N VAL A 280 0.79 -14.15 -25.94
CA VAL A 280 1.70 -14.21 -27.11
C VAL A 280 1.07 -15.00 -28.25
N ASP A 281 0.44 -16.14 -27.97
CA ASP A 281 -0.24 -16.95 -28.98
C ASP A 281 -1.34 -16.13 -29.66
N ARG A 282 -2.16 -15.44 -28.87
CA ARG A 282 -3.21 -14.58 -29.40
C ARG A 282 -2.68 -13.38 -30.17
N PHE A 283 -1.59 -12.77 -29.69
CA PHE A 283 -0.90 -11.72 -30.44
C PHE A 283 -0.46 -12.20 -31.81
N LEU A 284 0.20 -13.37 -31.90
CA LEU A 284 0.69 -13.93 -33.16
C LEU A 284 -0.45 -14.24 -34.13
N GLU A 285 -1.60 -14.72 -33.64
CA GLU A 285 -2.79 -14.91 -34.47
C GLU A 285 -3.30 -13.60 -35.07
N ILE A 286 -3.43 -12.55 -34.25
CA ILE A 286 -3.88 -11.23 -34.70
C ILE A 286 -2.85 -10.66 -35.70
N TYR A 287 -1.57 -10.78 -35.39
CA TYR A 287 -0.47 -10.29 -36.22
C TYR A 287 -0.49 -10.93 -37.61
N LYS A 288 -0.69 -12.26 -37.68
CA LYS A 288 -0.83 -13.01 -38.94
C LYS A 288 -2.10 -12.61 -39.70
N LYS A 289 -3.25 -12.46 -39.02
CA LYS A 289 -4.51 -12.05 -39.64
C LYS A 289 -4.45 -10.66 -40.26
N LEU A 290 -3.64 -9.77 -39.69
CA LEU A 290 -3.39 -8.43 -40.23
C LEU A 290 -2.36 -8.44 -41.38
N GLY A 291 -1.81 -9.60 -41.77
CA GLY A 291 -0.83 -9.73 -42.84
C GLY A 291 0.53 -9.10 -42.51
N LEU A 292 0.85 -8.95 -41.22
CA LEU A 292 2.08 -8.28 -40.79
C LEU A 292 3.28 -9.25 -40.83
N THR A 293 4.45 -8.69 -41.13
CA THR A 293 5.73 -9.40 -41.10
C THR A 293 6.70 -8.67 -40.15
N PRO A 294 7.46 -9.40 -39.32
CA PRO A 294 8.39 -8.77 -38.39
C PRO A 294 9.43 -7.93 -39.13
N ARG A 295 9.71 -6.73 -38.61
CA ARG A 295 10.78 -5.86 -39.13
C ARG A 295 12.02 -6.04 -38.25
N GLY A 296 12.83 -7.04 -38.57
CA GLY A 296 14.01 -7.38 -37.77
C GLY A 296 13.63 -8.04 -36.43
N LYS A 297 14.14 -7.52 -35.31
CA LYS A 297 13.91 -8.08 -33.96
C LYS A 297 12.62 -7.59 -33.28
N VAL A 298 11.92 -6.64 -33.87
CA VAL A 298 10.75 -5.97 -33.28
C VAL A 298 9.51 -6.27 -34.11
N PHE A 299 8.41 -6.60 -33.43
CA PHE A 299 7.15 -6.91 -34.12
C PHE A 299 6.33 -5.65 -34.42
N LEU A 300 6.24 -4.72 -33.46
CA LEU A 300 5.46 -3.48 -33.57
C LEU A 300 6.31 -2.26 -33.20
N TYR A 301 6.16 -1.20 -34.00
CA TYR A 301 6.76 0.11 -33.74
C TYR A 301 5.65 1.11 -33.44
N ASN A 302 5.78 1.86 -32.35
CA ASN A 302 4.97 3.03 -32.07
C ASN A 302 5.84 4.27 -32.30
N ASP A 303 5.79 4.79 -33.52
CA ASP A 303 6.56 5.95 -33.96
C ASP A 303 5.65 7.05 -34.52
N LYS A 304 6.24 8.06 -35.16
CA LYS A 304 5.46 9.16 -35.77
C LYS A 304 4.70 8.76 -37.04
N GLN A 305 4.95 7.57 -37.60
CA GLN A 305 4.31 7.13 -38.84
C GLN A 305 2.88 6.64 -38.59
N GLU A 306 1.91 7.21 -39.32
CA GLU A 306 0.49 6.93 -39.10
C GLU A 306 0.13 5.46 -39.36
N CYS A 307 0.79 4.82 -40.34
CA CYS A 307 0.58 3.41 -40.63
C CYS A 307 0.95 2.51 -39.43
N ASN A 308 2.03 2.82 -38.73
CA ASN A 308 2.48 2.07 -37.56
C ASN A 308 1.53 2.27 -36.37
N LYS A 309 1.05 3.50 -36.15
CA LYS A 309 0.03 3.79 -35.10
C LYS A 309 -1.27 3.04 -35.34
N ILE A 310 -1.76 3.01 -36.59
CA ILE A 310 -2.97 2.27 -36.96
C ILE A 310 -2.77 0.77 -36.69
N MET A 311 -1.62 0.20 -37.09
CA MET A 311 -1.29 -1.20 -36.84
C MET A 311 -1.27 -1.52 -35.35
N VAL A 312 -0.58 -0.71 -34.54
CA VAL A 312 -0.53 -0.87 -33.09
C VAL A 312 -1.93 -0.81 -32.50
N ASN A 313 -2.74 0.18 -32.85
CA ASN A 313 -4.10 0.31 -32.33
C ASN A 313 -4.99 -0.90 -32.71
N ASN A 314 -4.86 -1.46 -33.91
CA ASN A 314 -5.61 -2.65 -34.30
C ASN A 314 -5.25 -3.88 -33.45
N VAL A 315 -3.95 -4.07 -33.17
CA VAL A 315 -3.49 -5.13 -32.25
C VAL A 315 -4.00 -4.88 -30.83
N LEU A 316 -3.89 -3.64 -30.33
CA LEU A 316 -4.38 -3.26 -29.00
C LEU A 316 -5.88 -3.52 -28.85
N VAL A 317 -6.70 -3.17 -29.85
CA VAL A 317 -8.15 -3.44 -29.85
C VAL A 317 -8.42 -4.94 -29.81
N GLY A 318 -7.73 -5.75 -30.61
CA GLY A 318 -7.94 -7.19 -30.68
C GLY A 318 -7.61 -7.90 -29.37
N LEU A 319 -6.47 -7.58 -28.76
CA LEU A 319 -6.04 -8.15 -27.48
C LEU A 319 -6.91 -7.64 -26.31
N SER A 320 -7.23 -6.35 -26.30
CA SER A 320 -8.11 -5.74 -25.28
C SER A 320 -9.46 -6.43 -25.21
N ARG A 321 -10.08 -6.70 -26.38
CA ARG A 321 -11.34 -7.44 -26.47
C ARG A 321 -11.21 -8.88 -26.00
N HIS A 322 -10.11 -9.56 -26.35
CA HIS A 322 -9.90 -10.98 -26.02
C HIS A 322 -9.70 -11.22 -24.52
N PHE A 323 -8.87 -10.41 -23.87
CA PHE A 323 -8.55 -10.54 -22.44
C PHE A 323 -9.46 -9.71 -21.52
N ASN A 324 -10.37 -8.92 -22.11
CA ASN A 324 -11.28 -8.02 -21.41
C ASN A 324 -10.54 -7.01 -20.51
N VAL A 325 -9.52 -6.35 -21.06
CA VAL A 325 -8.69 -5.34 -20.36
C VAL A 325 -8.58 -4.06 -21.18
N SER A 326 -8.11 -2.98 -20.58
CA SER A 326 -7.93 -1.71 -21.30
C SER A 326 -6.82 -1.82 -22.35
N LYS A 327 -6.91 -1.04 -23.43
CA LYS A 327 -5.83 -0.95 -24.43
C LYS A 327 -4.49 -0.53 -23.79
N LYS A 328 -4.55 0.30 -22.74
CA LYS A 328 -3.36 0.75 -22.02
C LYS A 328 -2.66 -0.40 -21.30
N ALA A 329 -3.42 -1.28 -20.64
CA ALA A 329 -2.86 -2.49 -20.02
C ALA A 329 -2.19 -3.40 -21.06
N VAL A 330 -2.83 -3.61 -22.22
CA VAL A 330 -2.25 -4.38 -23.33
C VAL A 330 -0.94 -3.74 -23.82
N GLU A 331 -0.93 -2.42 -24.00
CA GLU A 331 0.25 -1.67 -24.44
C GLU A 331 1.43 -1.88 -23.47
N ILE A 332 1.19 -1.77 -22.17
CA ILE A 332 2.20 -2.02 -21.13
C ILE A 332 2.72 -3.46 -21.21
N ARG A 333 1.82 -4.45 -21.30
CA ARG A 333 2.21 -5.87 -21.40
C ARG A 333 3.03 -6.17 -22.66
N LEU A 334 2.69 -5.58 -23.81
CA LEU A 334 3.47 -5.71 -25.04
C LEU A 334 4.87 -5.10 -24.90
N LYS A 335 4.99 -3.94 -24.23
CA LYS A 335 6.28 -3.30 -23.92
C LYS A 335 7.13 -4.16 -22.98
N ASP A 336 6.52 -4.69 -21.92
CA ASP A 336 7.18 -5.57 -20.96
C ASP A 336 7.71 -6.86 -21.58
N LEU A 337 7.01 -7.40 -22.58
CA LEU A 337 7.43 -8.59 -23.33
C LEU A 337 8.40 -8.27 -24.49
N GLY A 338 8.74 -6.99 -24.72
CA GLY A 338 9.61 -6.58 -25.82
C GLY A 338 8.99 -6.72 -27.21
N ILE A 339 7.67 -6.85 -27.32
CA ILE A 339 6.94 -7.01 -28.58
C ILE A 339 6.68 -5.64 -29.24
N LEU A 340 6.38 -4.64 -28.41
CA LEU A 340 6.13 -3.26 -28.83
C LEU A 340 7.32 -2.37 -28.47
N PHE A 341 7.90 -1.73 -29.49
CA PHE A 341 8.91 -0.70 -29.33
C PHE A 341 8.26 0.69 -29.40
N ASP A 342 8.65 1.59 -28.50
CA ASP A 342 8.13 2.97 -28.45
C ASP A 342 9.27 3.98 -28.53
N GLU A 343 9.27 4.78 -29.58
CA GLU A 343 10.32 5.77 -29.87
C GLU A 343 10.31 6.94 -28.87
N SER A 344 9.15 7.23 -28.25
CA SER A 344 9.00 8.35 -27.31
C SER A 344 9.79 8.20 -26.00
N ASN A 345 10.25 6.98 -25.68
CA ASN A 345 11.06 6.70 -24.50
C ASN A 345 12.55 7.07 -24.64
N PHE A 346 13.02 7.42 -25.84
CA PHE A 346 14.43 7.77 -26.09
C PHE A 346 14.68 9.29 -26.23
N MET A 347 13.64 10.12 -26.17
CA MET A 347 13.76 11.59 -26.21
C MET A 347 13.54 12.26 -24.84
N LYS A 348 13.82 11.55 -23.73
CA LYS A 348 13.84 12.13 -22.38
C LYS A 348 15.24 12.12 -21.79
#